data_AF-A0A7Y3BEZ5-F1
#
_entry.id   AF-A0A7Y3BEZ5-F1
#
_cell.length_a   1.000
_cell.length_b   1.000
_cell.length_c   1.000
_cell.angle_alpha   90.00
_cell.angle_beta   90.00
_cell.angle_gamma   90.00
#
_symmetry.space_group_name_H-M   'P 1'
#
loop_
_entity.id
_entity.type
_entity.pdbx_description
1 polymer ?
#
loop_
_entity_poly.entity_id
_entity_poly.type
_entity_poly.pdbx_seq_one_letter_code
_entity_poly.pdbx_strand_id
1 'polypeptide(L)'
;MASLLLAPNAAISQQVMFGPGWKEQRFSMFSSNDFGLNGETMSVRSDETVSLMWTALPEALWDSREASWYWSVERSVPPTDLTLKGGDDRNLSLYFVFLPRKAAEAVRGKGVMSLLENEDARVLMYIWGGDHAPGVILESPYLDDRGRIVIVRGAGTGAAIEDVDLARDHREAFGSEPDK
;
A
#
# COMPACT_ATOMS: atom_id res chain seq x y z
N MET A 1 -33.95 26.28 24.70
CA MET A 1 -33.32 25.19 23.91
C MET A 1 -31.82 25.34 24.07
N ALA A 2 -31.14 24.33 24.61
CA ALA A 2 -29.69 24.34 24.73
C ALA A 2 -29.09 23.66 23.49
N SER A 3 -28.32 24.39 22.70
CA SER A 3 -27.60 23.85 21.54
C SER A 3 -26.29 23.23 22.02
N LEU A 4 -26.13 21.93 21.80
CA LEU A 4 -24.90 21.19 22.03
C LEU A 4 -24.02 21.35 20.78
N LEU A 5 -22.95 22.14 20.88
CA LEU A 5 -21.92 22.20 19.84
C LEU A 5 -21.00 21.00 20.04
N LEU A 6 -21.07 20.00 19.15
CA LEU A 6 -20.01 19.00 19.05
C LEU A 6 -18.77 19.68 18.44
N ALA A 7 -17.71 19.80 19.22
CA ALA A 7 -16.40 20.13 18.68
C ALA A 7 -15.94 18.98 17.77
N PRO A 8 -15.42 19.24 16.57
CA PRO A 8 -14.83 18.19 15.75
C PRO A 8 -13.62 17.61 16.48
N ASN A 9 -13.58 16.28 16.65
CA ASN A 9 -12.35 15.61 17.03
C ASN A 9 -11.32 15.93 15.95
N ALA A 10 -10.21 16.58 16.31
CA ALA A 10 -9.07 16.71 15.42
C ALA A 10 -8.57 15.30 15.08
N ALA A 11 -8.67 14.93 13.81
CA ALA A 11 -8.06 13.70 13.33
C ALA A 11 -6.54 13.82 13.54
N ILE A 12 -5.95 12.88 14.29
CA ILE A 12 -4.51 12.79 14.45
C ILE A 12 -4.00 12.06 13.21
N SER A 13 -3.43 12.81 12.27
CA SER A 13 -2.62 12.22 11.20
C SER A 13 -1.20 11.99 11.73
N GLN A 14 -0.72 10.75 11.66
CA GLN A 14 0.65 10.43 12.04
C GLN A 14 1.48 10.19 10.78
N GLN A 15 2.50 11.03 10.59
CA GLN A 15 3.45 10.87 9.50
C GLN A 15 4.24 9.57 9.65
N VAL A 16 4.33 8.79 8.57
CA VAL A 16 5.24 7.64 8.49
C VAL A 16 6.60 8.14 8.00
N MET A 17 7.63 7.96 8.82
CA MET A 17 9.00 8.35 8.47
C MET A 17 9.75 7.18 7.81
N PHE A 18 10.35 7.43 6.65
CA PHE A 18 11.24 6.54 5.92
C PHE A 18 12.66 6.62 6.49
N GLY A 19 13.08 5.59 7.22
CA GLY A 19 14.35 5.59 7.93
C GLY A 19 14.56 4.34 8.78
N PRO A 20 15.15 4.45 9.98
CA PRO A 20 15.37 3.31 10.86
C PRO A 20 14.10 2.48 11.08
N GLY A 21 14.20 1.16 10.94
CA GLY A 21 13.06 0.23 11.08
C GLY A 21 12.42 -0.20 9.77
N TRP A 22 12.72 0.49 8.66
CA TRP A 22 12.41 -0.02 7.33
C TRP A 22 13.38 -1.12 6.92
N LYS A 23 12.84 -2.14 6.23
CA LYS A 23 13.57 -3.33 5.81
C LYS A 23 13.23 -3.63 4.35
N GLU A 24 14.23 -4.04 3.61
CA GLU A 24 14.03 -4.57 2.27
C GLU A 24 13.68 -6.07 2.34
N GLN A 25 12.61 -6.47 1.67
CA GLN A 25 12.30 -7.84 1.32
C GLN A 25 12.68 -8.08 -0.14
N ARG A 26 13.67 -8.93 -0.35
CA ARG A 26 14.12 -9.37 -1.69
C ARG A 26 13.42 -10.65 -2.10
N PHE A 27 13.28 -10.86 -3.40
CA PHE A 27 12.75 -12.09 -3.98
C PHE A 27 13.90 -12.83 -4.68
N SER A 28 14.05 -14.13 -4.41
CA SER A 28 15.30 -14.88 -4.64
C SER A 28 15.84 -14.90 -6.07
N MET A 29 14.99 -14.59 -7.07
CA MET A 29 15.32 -14.64 -8.49
C MET A 29 15.57 -13.25 -9.10
N PHE A 30 15.37 -12.17 -8.34
CA PHE A 30 15.44 -10.81 -8.86
C PHE A 30 16.50 -10.00 -8.12
N SER A 31 17.17 -9.12 -8.86
CA SER A 31 17.90 -8.01 -8.28
C SER A 31 16.93 -7.08 -7.54
N SER A 32 17.46 -6.30 -6.61
CA SER A 32 16.66 -5.46 -5.74
C SER A 32 16.65 -4.01 -6.24
N ASN A 33 15.58 -3.29 -5.91
CA ASN A 33 15.46 -1.87 -6.21
C ASN A 33 16.46 -1.06 -5.36
N ASP A 34 16.89 0.10 -5.88
CA ASP A 34 17.67 1.07 -5.11
C ASP A 34 16.72 1.98 -4.33
N PHE A 35 16.73 1.90 -3.00
CA PHE A 35 15.93 2.75 -2.12
C PHE A 35 16.76 3.82 -1.42
N GLY A 36 16.26 5.05 -1.37
CA GLY A 36 16.79 6.13 -0.52
C GLY A 36 15.76 6.50 0.55
N LEU A 37 16.11 6.34 1.83
CA LEU A 37 15.24 6.63 2.98
C LEU A 37 15.62 7.99 3.59
N ASN A 38 14.85 9.03 3.29
CA ASN A 38 15.22 10.43 3.56
C ASN A 38 14.25 11.10 4.55
N GLY A 39 13.74 10.37 5.54
CA GLY A 39 12.81 10.89 6.53
C GLY A 39 11.39 10.99 5.96
N GLU A 40 10.99 12.15 5.49
CA GLU A 40 9.62 12.35 4.95
C GLU A 40 9.43 11.79 3.55
N THR A 41 10.53 11.48 2.85
CA THR A 41 10.49 10.99 1.47
C THR A 41 11.27 9.68 1.32
N MET A 42 10.79 8.84 0.38
CA MET A 42 11.50 7.66 -0.08
C MET A 42 11.73 7.77 -1.59
N SER A 43 12.97 7.65 -2.04
CA SER A 43 13.28 7.51 -3.46
C SER A 43 13.38 6.04 -3.84
N VAL A 44 12.92 5.70 -5.03
CA VAL A 44 12.97 4.33 -5.57
C VAL A 44 13.50 4.40 -7.00
N ARG A 45 14.54 3.62 -7.30
CA ARG A 45 14.95 3.31 -8.68
C ARG A 45 14.82 1.81 -8.90
N SER A 46 14.12 1.44 -9.96
CA SER A 46 13.96 0.06 -10.41
C SER A 46 14.54 -0.07 -11.82
N ASP A 47 15.17 -1.21 -12.10
CA ASP A 47 15.83 -1.50 -13.38
C ASP A 47 15.73 -3.01 -13.65
N GLU A 48 14.60 -3.43 -14.23
CA GLU A 48 14.24 -4.85 -14.40
C GLU A 48 14.33 -5.65 -13.08
N THR A 49 13.96 -5.01 -11.97
CA THR A 49 14.15 -5.50 -10.60
C THR A 49 12.83 -5.54 -9.84
N VAL A 50 12.76 -6.35 -8.77
CA VAL A 50 11.65 -6.31 -7.81
C VAL A 50 12.13 -6.57 -6.38
N SER A 51 11.78 -5.65 -5.49
CA SER A 51 11.87 -5.83 -4.04
C SER A 51 10.87 -4.90 -3.34
N LEU A 52 10.52 -5.25 -2.09
CA LEU A 52 9.63 -4.45 -1.26
C LEU A 52 10.43 -3.75 -0.16
N MET A 53 10.23 -2.46 0.00
CA MET A 53 10.67 -1.72 1.18
C MET A 53 9.48 -1.60 2.14
N TRP A 54 9.63 -2.08 3.37
CA TRP A 54 8.50 -2.16 4.31
C TRP A 54 8.90 -1.85 5.75
N THR A 55 7.93 -1.43 6.54
CA THR A 55 8.03 -1.39 8.01
C THR A 55 6.67 -1.77 8.63
N ALA A 56 6.68 -2.31 9.84
CA ALA A 56 5.44 -2.51 10.59
C ALA A 56 5.00 -1.17 11.18
N LEU A 57 3.73 -0.80 10.97
CA LEU A 57 3.19 0.41 11.58
C LEU A 57 3.08 0.27 13.10
N PRO A 58 3.32 1.35 13.86
CA PRO A 58 3.05 1.38 15.30
C PRO A 58 1.56 1.06 15.54
N GLU A 59 1.29 0.43 16.69
CA GLU A 59 -0.06 -0.02 17.05
C GLU A 59 -1.11 1.10 17.07
N ALA A 60 -0.68 2.33 17.38
CA ALA A 60 -1.51 3.52 17.33
C ALA A 60 -2.10 3.82 15.94
N LEU A 61 -1.53 3.26 14.87
CA LEU A 61 -2.01 3.41 13.49
C LEU A 61 -2.79 2.22 12.96
N TRP A 62 -2.97 1.15 13.74
CA TRP A 62 -3.67 -0.05 13.25
C TRP A 62 -5.13 0.22 12.92
N ASP A 63 -5.77 1.15 13.62
CA ASP A 63 -7.18 1.49 13.43
C ASP A 63 -7.37 2.64 12.41
N SER A 64 -6.31 3.02 11.67
CA SER A 64 -6.36 4.11 10.69
C SER A 64 -7.31 3.77 9.55
N ARG A 65 -8.13 4.75 9.15
CA ARG A 65 -9.17 4.59 8.12
C ARG A 65 -8.93 5.39 6.86
N GLU A 66 -7.97 6.29 6.90
CA GLU A 66 -7.64 7.19 5.81
C GLU A 66 -6.11 7.25 5.70
N ALA A 67 -5.62 7.53 4.51
CA ALA A 67 -4.22 7.80 4.26
C ALA A 67 -4.08 8.87 3.18
N SER A 68 -2.99 9.63 3.27
CA SER A 68 -2.62 10.61 2.25
C SER A 68 -1.14 10.49 1.96
N TRP A 69 -0.75 10.60 0.69
CA TRP A 69 0.65 10.67 0.30
C TRP A 69 0.83 11.50 -0.96
N TYR A 70 2.04 12.02 -1.11
CA TYR A 70 2.52 12.61 -2.35
C TYR A 70 3.53 11.66 -2.99
N TRP A 71 3.48 11.55 -4.30
CA TRP A 71 4.48 10.82 -5.09
C TRP A 71 4.71 11.48 -6.44
N SER A 72 5.88 11.20 -7.01
CA SER A 72 6.25 11.65 -8.34
C SER A 72 7.00 10.56 -9.10
N VAL A 73 6.66 10.41 -10.38
CA VAL A 73 7.27 9.47 -11.31
C VAL A 73 8.07 10.25 -12.35
N GLU A 74 9.39 10.10 -12.31
CA GLU A 74 10.31 10.71 -13.27
C GLU A 74 10.49 9.85 -14.53
N ARG A 75 10.47 8.52 -14.38
CA ARG A 75 10.57 7.55 -15.46
C ARG A 75 9.52 6.46 -15.25
N SER A 76 8.80 6.16 -16.32
CA SER A 76 7.74 5.17 -16.33
C SER A 76 8.16 3.93 -17.11
N VAL A 77 7.58 2.79 -16.75
CA VAL A 77 7.52 1.62 -17.63
C VAL A 77 6.38 1.77 -18.64
N PRO A 78 6.37 1.01 -19.76
CA PRO A 78 5.22 0.93 -20.64
C PRO A 78 3.95 0.47 -19.91
N PRO A 79 2.75 0.83 -20.39
CA PRO A 79 1.50 0.26 -19.87
C PRO A 79 1.51 -1.27 -19.98
N THR A 80 1.11 -1.95 -18.91
CA THR A 80 1.02 -3.41 -18.84
C THR A 80 -0.31 -3.86 -18.24
N ASP A 81 -0.73 -5.09 -18.53
CA ASP A 81 -1.87 -5.68 -17.86
C ASP A 81 -1.47 -6.18 -16.46
N LEU A 82 -1.93 -5.47 -15.43
CA LEU A 82 -1.61 -5.76 -14.03
C LEU A 82 -2.23 -7.05 -13.49
N THR A 83 -3.10 -7.71 -14.26
CA THR A 83 -3.70 -9.00 -13.90
C THR A 83 -2.85 -10.20 -14.35
N LEU A 84 -1.76 -9.97 -15.08
CA LEU A 84 -0.91 -11.02 -15.65
C LEU A 84 0.41 -11.17 -14.88
N LYS A 85 0.53 -12.27 -14.15
CA LYS A 85 1.76 -12.61 -13.41
C LYS A 85 3.00 -12.63 -14.34
N GLY A 86 4.01 -11.85 -13.98
CA GLY A 86 5.29 -11.78 -14.69
C GLY A 86 5.26 -10.89 -15.95
N GLY A 87 4.15 -10.21 -16.20
CA GLY A 87 4.03 -9.18 -17.24
C GLY A 87 3.40 -7.90 -16.72
N ASP A 88 3.30 -7.75 -15.40
CA ASP A 88 2.54 -6.73 -14.70
C ASP A 88 3.42 -5.55 -14.22
N ASP A 89 4.38 -5.12 -15.04
CA ASP A 89 5.29 -4.02 -14.67
C ASP A 89 4.54 -2.71 -14.41
N ARG A 90 4.92 -2.01 -13.35
CA ARG A 90 4.31 -0.74 -12.91
C ARG A 90 5.34 0.18 -12.30
N ASN A 91 5.02 1.47 -12.17
CA ASN A 91 5.97 2.44 -11.63
C ASN A 91 6.20 2.21 -10.14
N LEU A 92 5.12 2.12 -9.36
CA LEU A 92 5.17 1.84 -7.93
C LEU A 92 3.84 1.26 -7.44
N SER A 93 3.92 0.39 -6.43
CA SER A 93 2.76 -0.13 -5.69
C SER A 93 2.96 0.13 -4.20
N LEU A 94 2.00 0.83 -3.59
CA LEU A 94 1.96 1.07 -2.14
C LEU A 94 0.97 0.12 -1.48
N TYR A 95 1.42 -0.60 -0.45
CA TYR A 95 0.66 -1.68 0.18
C TYR A 95 0.12 -1.24 1.54
N PHE A 96 -1.16 -1.46 1.77
CA PHE A 96 -1.78 -1.48 3.10
C PHE A 96 -2.22 -2.90 3.40
N VAL A 97 -1.73 -3.46 4.51
CA VAL A 97 -2.00 -4.84 4.92
C VAL A 97 -2.85 -4.82 6.18
N PHE A 98 -4.06 -5.35 6.07
CA PHE A 98 -5.04 -5.46 7.15
C PHE A 98 -5.08 -6.90 7.65
N LEU A 99 -5.13 -7.05 8.97
CA LEU A 99 -5.24 -8.34 9.67
C LEU A 99 -6.16 -8.18 10.87
N PRO A 100 -6.94 -9.21 11.23
CA PRO A 100 -7.59 -9.26 12.53
C PRO A 100 -6.57 -9.06 13.65
N ARG A 101 -6.92 -8.34 14.71
CA ARG A 101 -5.98 -7.95 15.77
C ARG A 101 -5.17 -9.11 16.35
N LYS A 102 -5.83 -10.23 16.62
CA LYS A 102 -5.17 -11.46 17.11
C LYS A 102 -4.13 -12.00 16.13
N ALA A 103 -4.41 -11.96 14.82
CA ALA A 103 -3.48 -12.37 13.79
C ALA A 103 -2.30 -11.40 13.68
N ALA A 104 -2.56 -10.09 13.73
CA ALA A 104 -1.52 -9.05 13.74
C ALA A 104 -0.56 -9.19 14.93
N GLU A 105 -1.08 -9.49 16.12
CA GLU A 105 -0.28 -9.79 17.31
C GLU A 105 0.57 -11.05 17.13
N ALA A 106 0.01 -12.12 16.56
CA ALA A 106 0.69 -13.40 16.34
C ALA A 106 1.84 -13.32 15.31
N VAL A 107 1.82 -12.33 14.42
CA VAL A 107 2.89 -12.07 13.44
C VAL A 107 3.79 -10.90 13.81
N ARG A 108 3.60 -10.31 14.99
CA ARG A 108 4.43 -9.19 15.49
C ARG A 108 5.91 -9.60 15.52
N GLY A 109 6.75 -8.73 14.96
CA GLY A 109 8.20 -8.96 14.87
C GLY A 109 8.65 -9.95 13.79
N LYS A 110 7.72 -10.60 13.06
CA LYS A 110 8.04 -11.42 11.89
C LYS A 110 8.28 -10.56 10.65
N GLY A 111 8.76 -11.18 9.57
CA GLY A 111 8.98 -10.50 8.29
C GLY A 111 7.68 -10.25 7.52
N VAL A 112 7.71 -9.33 6.54
CA VAL A 112 6.54 -8.98 5.71
C VAL A 112 5.89 -10.19 5.05
N MET A 113 6.66 -11.21 4.69
CA MET A 113 6.11 -12.43 4.10
C MET A 113 5.13 -13.13 5.05
N SER A 114 5.39 -13.14 6.36
CA SER A 114 4.44 -13.70 7.33
C SER A 114 3.12 -12.94 7.41
N LEU A 115 3.09 -11.67 6.99
CA LEU A 115 1.87 -10.88 6.89
C LEU A 115 1.16 -11.20 5.57
N LEU A 116 1.90 -11.19 4.45
CA LEU A 116 1.36 -11.45 3.11
C LEU A 116 0.91 -12.90 2.88
N GLU A 117 1.48 -13.86 3.60
CA GLU A 117 1.12 -15.29 3.55
C GLU A 117 0.01 -15.66 4.53
N ASN A 118 -0.40 -14.73 5.42
CA ASN A 118 -1.50 -14.98 6.34
C ASN A 118 -2.82 -15.10 5.56
N GLU A 119 -3.63 -16.10 5.88
CA GLU A 119 -4.93 -16.37 5.23
C GLU A 119 -5.98 -15.27 5.53
N ASP A 120 -5.89 -14.67 6.71
CA ASP A 120 -6.76 -13.58 7.14
C ASP A 120 -6.32 -12.21 6.59
N ALA A 121 -5.20 -12.14 5.87
CA ALA A 121 -4.72 -10.88 5.33
C ALA A 121 -5.68 -10.34 4.28
N ARG A 122 -5.92 -9.03 4.32
CA ARG A 122 -6.55 -8.27 3.24
C ARG A 122 -5.58 -7.17 2.83
N VAL A 123 -5.22 -7.13 1.56
CA VAL A 123 -4.12 -6.29 1.06
C VAL A 123 -4.65 -5.37 -0.02
N LEU A 124 -4.64 -4.07 0.25
CA LEU A 124 -4.89 -3.03 -0.74
C LEU A 124 -3.55 -2.59 -1.33
N MET A 125 -3.46 -2.61 -2.66
CA MET A 125 -2.29 -2.20 -3.43
C MET A 125 -2.65 -0.98 -4.27
N TYR A 126 -2.24 0.21 -3.84
CA TYR A 126 -2.46 1.45 -4.60
C TYR A 126 -1.35 1.61 -5.63
N ILE A 127 -1.71 1.63 -6.92
CA ILE A 127 -0.75 1.55 -8.02
C ILE A 127 -0.79 2.79 -8.91
N TRP A 128 0.41 3.34 -9.16
CA TRP A 128 0.69 4.19 -10.32
C TRP A 128 1.36 3.32 -11.39
N GLY A 129 0.68 3.05 -12.49
CA GLY A 129 1.17 2.21 -13.58
C GLY A 129 0.08 1.36 -14.21
N GLY A 130 0.48 0.50 -15.16
CA GLY A 130 -0.42 -0.39 -15.86
C GLY A 130 -1.28 0.27 -16.95
N ASP A 131 -2.03 -0.58 -17.64
CA ASP A 131 -2.95 -0.28 -18.75
C ASP A 131 -4.42 -0.33 -18.30
N HIS A 132 -4.69 0.22 -17.12
CA HIS A 132 -6.01 0.18 -16.48
C HIS A 132 -6.46 1.59 -16.11
N ALA A 133 -7.77 1.83 -16.12
CA ALA A 133 -8.32 3.14 -15.79
C ALA A 133 -8.21 3.44 -14.28
N PRO A 134 -7.92 4.69 -13.89
CA PRO A 134 -8.00 5.12 -12.49
C PRO A 134 -9.38 4.84 -11.87
N GLY A 135 -9.39 4.45 -10.60
CA GLY A 135 -10.57 4.06 -9.83
C GLY A 135 -11.00 2.61 -9.99
N VAL A 136 -10.41 1.83 -10.90
CA VAL A 136 -10.70 0.41 -11.04
C VAL A 136 -10.02 -0.38 -9.92
N ILE A 137 -10.75 -1.36 -9.37
CA ILE A 137 -10.22 -2.36 -8.44
C ILE A 137 -10.05 -3.69 -9.19
N LEU A 138 -8.84 -4.24 -9.19
CA LEU A 138 -8.49 -5.51 -9.83
C LEU A 138 -8.12 -6.57 -8.79
N GLU A 139 -8.23 -7.84 -9.15
CA GLU A 139 -7.66 -8.94 -8.38
C GLU A 139 -6.14 -8.97 -8.54
N SER A 140 -5.41 -9.23 -7.44
CA SER A 140 -3.96 -9.40 -7.50
C SER A 140 -3.60 -10.79 -8.02
N PRO A 141 -2.73 -10.93 -9.04
CA PRO A 141 -2.32 -12.24 -9.55
C PRO A 141 -1.35 -13.01 -8.63
N TYR A 142 -1.02 -12.47 -7.43
CA TYR A 142 -0.10 -13.10 -6.47
C TYR A 142 -0.71 -13.41 -5.12
N LEU A 143 -1.85 -12.81 -4.78
CA LEU A 143 -2.42 -12.86 -3.43
C LEU A 143 -3.81 -13.49 -3.41
N ASP A 144 -4.26 -14.06 -4.53
CA ASP A 144 -5.58 -14.67 -4.67
C ASP A 144 -6.69 -13.72 -4.20
N ASP A 145 -7.68 -14.22 -3.46
CA ASP A 145 -8.78 -13.44 -2.91
C ASP A 145 -8.35 -12.41 -1.85
N ARG A 146 -7.13 -12.50 -1.32
CA ARG A 146 -6.59 -11.61 -0.26
C ARG A 146 -6.07 -10.28 -0.80
N GLY A 147 -5.70 -10.20 -2.07
CA GLY A 147 -5.12 -8.99 -2.65
C GLY A 147 -6.05 -8.28 -3.63
N ARG A 148 -6.15 -6.95 -3.50
CA ARG A 148 -6.82 -6.09 -4.47
C ARG A 148 -5.94 -4.93 -4.86
N ILE A 149 -5.87 -4.68 -6.15
CA ILE A 149 -5.13 -3.58 -6.77
C ILE A 149 -6.12 -2.43 -6.97
N VAL A 150 -5.83 -1.27 -6.40
CA VAL A 150 -6.56 -0.02 -6.62
C VAL A 150 -5.72 0.84 -7.57
N ILE A 151 -6.22 1.05 -8.79
CA ILE A 151 -5.53 1.89 -9.77
C ILE A 151 -5.79 3.34 -9.40
N VAL A 152 -4.77 4.04 -8.96
CA VAL A 152 -4.87 5.49 -8.70
C VAL A 152 -4.41 6.27 -9.92
N ARG A 153 -3.46 5.75 -10.71
CA ARG A 153 -2.99 6.35 -11.97
C ARG A 153 -2.51 5.28 -12.95
N GLY A 154 -2.74 5.50 -14.25
CA GLY A 154 -2.15 4.69 -15.31
C GLY A 154 -0.64 4.96 -15.50
N ALA A 155 0.02 4.15 -16.33
CA ALA A 155 1.42 4.36 -16.67
C ALA A 155 1.69 5.75 -17.27
N GLY A 156 2.81 6.35 -16.88
CA GLY A 156 3.18 7.71 -17.24
C GLY A 156 4.05 8.38 -16.18
N THR A 157 4.51 9.59 -16.49
CA THR A 157 5.29 10.44 -15.58
C THR A 157 4.40 11.53 -14.98
N GLY A 158 4.88 12.18 -13.92
CA GLY A 158 4.19 13.30 -13.29
C GLY A 158 4.31 13.30 -11.78
N ALA A 159 3.49 14.11 -11.12
CA ALA A 159 3.41 14.19 -9.68
C ALA A 159 1.96 14.31 -9.23
N ALA A 160 1.66 13.80 -8.04
CA ALA A 160 0.31 13.77 -7.52
C ALA A 160 0.26 13.61 -6.00
N ILE A 161 -0.86 14.04 -5.45
CA ILE A 161 -1.29 13.71 -4.09
C ILE A 161 -2.45 12.72 -4.24
N GLU A 162 -2.43 11.67 -3.42
CA GLU A 162 -3.55 10.75 -3.24
C GLU A 162 -4.09 10.91 -1.83
N ASP A 163 -5.42 10.99 -1.71
CA ASP A 163 -6.15 10.99 -0.45
C ASP A 163 -7.18 9.86 -0.52
N VAL A 164 -7.01 8.82 0.29
CA VAL A 164 -7.79 7.57 0.18
C VAL A 164 -8.54 7.26 1.46
N ASP A 165 -9.73 6.67 1.30
CA ASP A 165 -10.54 6.11 2.38
C ASP A 165 -10.32 4.60 2.38
N LEU A 166 -9.40 4.16 3.24
CA LEU A 166 -9.02 2.75 3.38
C LEU A 166 -10.22 1.88 3.77
N ALA A 167 -11.16 2.41 4.57
CA ALA A 167 -12.32 1.66 5.02
C ALA A 167 -13.33 1.43 3.90
N ARG A 168 -13.59 2.46 3.08
CA ARG A 168 -14.41 2.33 1.86
C ARG A 168 -13.75 1.39 0.86
N ASP A 169 -12.48 1.61 0.55
CA ASP A 169 -11.77 0.85 -0.48
C ASP A 169 -11.67 -0.63 -0.07
N HIS A 170 -11.46 -0.92 1.23
CA HIS A 170 -11.50 -2.28 1.77
C HIS A 170 -12.90 -2.92 1.63
N ARG A 171 -13.97 -2.15 1.88
CA ARG A 171 -15.36 -2.64 1.71
C ARG A 171 -15.70 -2.94 0.26
N GLU A 172 -15.26 -2.11 -0.67
CA GLU A 172 -15.45 -2.34 -2.10
C GLU A 172 -14.63 -3.54 -2.59
N ALA A 173 -13.41 -3.69 -2.08
CA ALA A 173 -12.48 -4.76 -2.39
C ALA A 173 -12.89 -6.14 -1.86
N PHE A 174 -13.39 -6.19 -0.62
CA PHE A 174 -13.51 -7.43 0.17
C PHE A 174 -14.90 -7.66 0.78
N GLY A 175 -15.83 -6.71 0.63
CA GLY A 175 -17.21 -6.82 1.13
C GLY A 175 -17.42 -6.49 2.61
N SER A 176 -16.37 -6.09 3.34
CA SER A 176 -16.44 -5.68 4.75
C SER A 176 -15.53 -4.48 5.02
N GLU A 177 -15.70 -3.76 6.12
CA GLU A 177 -14.66 -2.84 6.60
C GLU A 177 -13.48 -3.62 7.20
N PRO A 178 -12.29 -2.99 7.36
CA PRO A 178 -11.20 -3.57 8.11
C PRO A 178 -11.60 -3.80 9.58
N ASP A 179 -11.10 -4.90 10.15
CA ASP A 179 -11.22 -5.15 11.60
C ASP A 179 -10.53 -4.03 12.40
N LYS A 180 -11.04 -3.80 13.61
CA LYS A 180 -10.44 -2.90 14.61
C LYS A 180 -9.53 -3.69 15.57
#